data_AF-A0A221NL93-F1
#
_entry.id   AF-A0A221NL93-F1
#
_cell.length_a   1.000
_cell.length_b   1.000
_cell.length_c   1.000
_cell.angle_alpha   90.00
_cell.angle_beta   90.00
_cell.angle_gamma   90.00
#
_symmetry.space_group_name_H-M   'P 1'
#
loop_
_entity.id
_entity.type
_entity.pdbx_description
1 polymer ?
#
loop_
_entity_poly.entity_id
_entity_poly.type
_entity_poly.pdbx_seq_one_letter_code
_entity_poly.pdbx_strand_id
1 'polypeptide(L)'
;MSQIHNLTQGDVNEIYERLRRLENSTNQSSMGIGRGGITVSDGGVITIENGGLQVTGSAHIIGELIASGIINFTGDVNISGPLDVSGLVTLMSDLVVASGGKITAGSIELNPDGSAKFGTMTISPTGKITSGSAEINPDGSAKFGTMTISSSGKLTSGTSEINPDGSAKFGDTTISFAGVIDSGNTLIDPDDANGGFTFKSGGGVGGNAGAVLVRGSSNAGLIAGTTTALFAGSTQVTVANGSVRFDGLPSVTGVESNVYIDPTTGSLKLIT
;
A
#
# COMPACT_ATOMS: atom_id res chain seq x y z
N MET A 1 30.83 52.27 94.99
CA MET A 1 32.14 52.01 94.38
C MET A 1 31.96 51.96 92.87
N SER A 2 32.39 52.99 92.17
CA SER A 2 32.33 53.05 90.70
C SER A 2 33.45 52.18 90.16
N GLN A 3 33.13 51.14 89.38
CA GLN A 3 34.15 50.41 88.62
C GLN A 3 34.74 51.39 87.61
N ILE A 4 36.00 51.78 87.82
CA ILE A 4 36.78 52.54 86.85
C ILE A 4 37.20 51.51 85.80
N HIS A 5 36.47 51.48 84.67
CA HIS A 5 36.83 50.65 83.53
C HIS A 5 38.18 51.13 82.99
N ASN A 6 39.17 50.25 83.00
CA ASN A 6 40.50 50.54 82.49
C ASN A 6 40.43 50.67 80.95
N LEU A 7 40.39 51.90 80.45
CA LEU A 7 40.35 52.21 79.02
C LEU A 7 41.71 51.97 78.30
N THR A 8 42.79 51.72 79.04
CA THR A 8 44.13 51.43 78.45
C THR A 8 44.32 49.98 78.01
N GLN A 9 43.37 49.10 78.37
CA GLN A 9 43.26 47.73 77.83
C GLN A 9 42.16 47.62 76.77
N GLY A 10 41.77 48.74 76.15
CA GLY A 10 40.89 48.71 74.99
C GLY A 10 41.57 47.93 73.88
N ASP A 11 40.93 46.88 73.41
CA ASP A 11 41.43 46.00 72.36
C ASP A 11 41.52 46.77 71.04
N VAL A 12 42.60 47.54 70.89
CA VAL A 12 42.82 48.42 69.73
C VAL A 12 42.82 47.59 68.45
N ASN A 13 43.26 46.33 68.54
CA ASN A 13 43.18 45.37 67.45
C ASN A 13 41.74 45.03 67.09
N GLU A 14 40.85 44.83 68.07
CA GLU A 14 39.41 44.66 67.82
C GLU A 14 38.79 45.90 67.14
N ILE A 15 39.23 47.10 67.52
CA ILE A 15 38.78 48.35 66.89
C ILE A 15 39.25 48.41 65.43
N TYR A 16 40.51 48.07 65.14
CA TYR A 16 41.01 48.02 63.76
C TYR A 16 40.30 46.94 62.93
N GLU A 17 40.00 45.78 63.49
CA GLU A 17 39.24 44.72 62.81
C GLU A 17 37.77 45.09 62.59
N ARG A 18 37.15 45.85 63.50
CA ARG A 18 35.81 46.42 63.30
C ARG A 18 35.82 47.52 62.25
N LEU A 19 36.82 48.40 62.25
CA LEU A 19 36.96 49.48 61.27
C LEU A 19 37.20 48.91 59.88
N ARG A 20 38.10 47.92 59.74
CA ARG A 20 38.35 47.22 58.48
C ARG A 20 37.11 46.49 57.98
N ARG A 21 36.30 45.90 58.87
CA ARG A 21 35.00 45.32 58.49
C ARG A 21 34.00 46.39 58.06
N LEU A 22 33.98 47.56 58.70
CA LEU A 22 33.10 48.68 58.32
C LEU A 22 33.51 49.30 56.98
N GLU A 23 34.81 49.41 56.73
CA GLU A 23 35.39 49.89 55.47
C GLU A 23 35.06 48.96 54.29
N ASN A 24 34.94 47.65 54.56
CA ASN A 24 34.62 46.65 53.54
C ASN A 24 33.14 46.23 53.53
N SER A 25 32.33 46.67 54.51
CA SER A 25 30.92 46.33 54.64
C SER A 25 30.08 47.60 54.49
N THR A 26 29.55 47.81 53.29
CA THR A 26 28.54 48.85 53.06
C THR A 26 27.16 48.24 53.23
N ASN A 27 26.41 48.69 54.24
CA ASN A 27 25.03 48.25 54.46
C ASN A 27 24.11 48.96 53.44
N GLN A 28 23.88 48.31 52.30
CA GLN A 28 23.19 48.87 51.14
C GLN A 28 21.78 48.28 50.99
N SER A 29 20.86 48.70 51.85
CA SER A 29 19.48 48.21 51.81
C SER A 29 18.65 48.76 50.64
N SER A 30 19.10 49.82 49.95
CA SER A 30 18.39 50.43 48.80
C SER A 30 19.31 51.27 47.92
N MET A 31 20.33 50.66 47.29
CA MET A 31 21.15 51.37 46.30
C MET A 31 20.53 51.32 44.90
N GLY A 32 20.49 52.48 44.25
CA GLY A 32 20.27 52.59 42.81
C GLY A 32 21.60 52.62 42.07
N ILE A 33 21.72 51.84 41.01
CA ILE A 33 22.87 51.90 40.09
C ILE A 33 22.51 52.84 38.94
N GLY A 34 23.29 53.91 38.77
CA GLY A 34 23.09 54.89 37.70
C GLY A 34 23.61 54.43 36.33
N ARG A 35 23.77 55.38 35.40
CA ARG A 35 24.19 55.10 34.01
C ARG A 35 25.57 54.43 33.87
N GLY A 36 26.43 54.54 34.89
CA GLY A 36 27.75 53.89 34.91
C GLY A 36 27.69 52.38 35.12
N GLY A 37 26.53 51.84 35.50
CA GLY A 37 26.34 50.41 35.70
C GLY A 37 27.13 49.84 36.88
N ILE A 38 27.25 48.52 36.88
CA ILE A 38 28.07 47.74 37.79
C ILE A 38 29.03 46.89 36.94
N THR A 39 30.30 46.90 37.30
CA THR A 39 31.30 45.99 36.74
C THR A 39 31.80 45.09 37.86
N VAL A 40 31.77 43.79 37.62
CA VAL A 40 32.28 42.79 38.55
C VAL A 40 33.48 42.11 37.90
N SER A 41 34.65 42.21 38.54
CA SER A 41 35.93 41.75 37.99
C SER A 41 36.45 40.51 38.71
N ASP A 42 37.47 39.87 38.15
CA ASP A 42 38.27 38.82 38.80
C ASP A 42 37.46 37.60 39.31
N GLY A 43 36.38 37.25 38.60
CA GLY A 43 35.51 36.12 38.96
C GLY A 43 34.51 36.43 40.08
N GLY A 44 34.30 37.70 40.43
CA GLY A 44 33.23 38.08 41.35
C GLY A 44 31.84 37.66 40.83
N VAL A 45 30.91 37.44 41.76
CA VAL A 45 29.57 36.91 41.48
C VAL A 45 28.52 37.87 42.00
N ILE A 46 27.43 38.04 41.23
CA ILE A 46 26.21 38.69 41.71
C ILE A 46 25.24 37.60 42.13
N THR A 47 24.89 37.56 43.41
CA THR A 47 23.88 36.64 43.95
C THR A 47 22.61 37.41 44.27
N ILE A 48 21.47 36.94 43.78
CA ILE A 48 20.14 37.51 44.07
C ILE A 48 19.37 36.47 44.88
N GLU A 49 19.12 36.75 46.16
CA GLU A 49 18.39 35.87 47.06
C GLU A 49 16.96 36.37 47.28
N ASN A 50 15.99 35.45 47.34
CA ASN A 50 14.58 35.74 47.66
C ASN A 50 13.89 36.75 46.70
N GLY A 51 14.45 36.96 45.51
CA GLY A 51 13.93 37.86 44.47
C GLY A 51 14.21 37.32 43.06
N GLY A 52 13.99 38.14 42.04
CA GLY A 52 14.25 37.80 40.64
C GLY A 52 14.94 38.94 39.90
N LEU A 53 15.69 38.59 38.85
CA LEU A 53 16.24 39.58 37.93
C LEU A 53 15.15 39.99 36.92
N GLN A 54 14.68 41.23 37.02
CA GLN A 54 13.80 41.81 36.01
C GLN A 54 14.61 42.70 35.06
N VAL A 55 14.62 42.38 33.77
CA VAL A 55 15.29 43.18 32.74
C VAL A 55 14.23 43.83 31.87
N THR A 56 14.21 45.17 31.84
CA THR A 56 13.40 45.94 30.88
C THR A 56 14.30 46.36 29.72
N GLY A 57 14.25 45.61 28.62
CA GLY A 57 15.14 45.79 27.47
C GLY A 57 15.80 44.47 27.06
N SER A 58 17.08 44.52 26.70
CA SER A 58 17.85 43.35 26.27
C SER A 58 18.83 42.89 27.36
N ALA A 59 18.90 41.58 27.58
CA ALA A 59 20.02 40.95 28.26
C ALA A 59 20.95 40.32 27.21
N HIS A 60 22.26 40.56 27.32
CA HIS A 60 23.28 39.90 26.48
C HIS A 60 24.15 39.05 27.39
N ILE A 61 24.18 37.74 27.14
CA ILE A 61 25.02 36.78 27.87
C ILE A 61 26.08 36.28 26.90
N ILE A 62 27.35 36.50 27.25
CA ILE A 62 28.48 36.00 26.47
C ILE A 62 29.02 34.79 27.24
N GLY A 63 29.05 33.63 26.57
CA GLY A 63 29.41 32.35 27.19
C GLY A 63 28.19 31.46 27.40
N GLU A 64 28.19 30.70 28.48
CA GLU A 64 27.15 29.71 28.79
C GLU A 64 26.08 30.29 29.72
N LEU A 65 24.80 30.05 29.40
CA LEU A 65 23.69 30.26 30.31
C LEU A 65 23.29 28.92 30.93
N ILE A 66 23.57 28.76 32.22
CA ILE A 66 23.11 27.60 33.00
C ILE A 66 21.87 28.03 33.78
N ALA A 67 20.74 27.37 33.53
CA ALA A 67 19.50 27.60 34.26
C ALA A 67 18.98 26.27 34.83
N SER A 68 18.69 26.25 36.13
CA SER A 68 18.01 25.14 36.78
C SER A 68 16.53 25.50 36.98
N GLY A 69 15.63 24.67 36.46
CA GLY A 69 14.18 24.89 36.54
C GLY A 69 13.52 25.09 35.17
N ILE A 70 12.37 25.75 35.16
CA ILE A 70 11.57 25.98 33.95
C ILE A 70 11.93 27.35 33.36
N ILE A 71 12.28 27.37 32.08
CA ILE A 71 12.39 28.60 31.29
C ILE A 71 11.14 28.71 30.41
N ASN A 72 10.35 29.78 30.59
CA ASN A 72 9.18 30.04 29.77
C ASN A 72 9.48 31.18 28.79
N PHE A 73 9.39 30.90 27.49
CA PHE A 73 9.40 31.90 26.43
C PHE A 73 7.97 32.12 25.94
N THR A 74 7.53 33.37 25.85
CA THR A 74 6.17 33.72 25.39
C THR A 74 6.11 34.26 23.97
N GLY A 75 7.27 34.52 23.36
CA GLY A 75 7.41 34.97 21.97
C GLY A 75 8.32 34.04 21.17
N ASP A 76 8.65 34.47 19.96
CA ASP A 76 9.49 33.70 19.05
C ASP A 76 10.88 33.45 19.65
N VAL A 77 11.32 32.20 19.58
CA VAL A 77 12.66 31.78 20.00
C VAL A 77 13.47 31.48 18.74
N ASN A 78 14.43 32.34 18.44
CA ASN A 78 15.37 32.13 17.33
C ASN A 78 16.66 31.54 17.85
N ILE A 79 16.98 30.32 17.43
CA ILE A 79 18.24 29.64 17.77
C ILE A 79 19.07 29.56 16.49
N SER A 80 20.20 30.27 16.48
CA SER A 80 21.19 30.15 15.41
C SER A 80 22.19 29.06 15.76
N GLY A 81 22.32 28.06 14.91
CA GLY A 81 23.22 26.91 15.11
C GLY A 81 22.46 25.65 15.57
N PRO A 82 23.20 24.58 15.89
CA PRO A 82 22.60 23.32 16.32
C PRO A 82 21.86 23.46 17.66
N LEU A 83 20.70 22.81 17.76
CA LEU A 83 19.98 22.61 19.01
C LEU A 83 20.09 21.12 19.38
N ASP A 84 20.69 20.83 20.54
CA ASP A 84 20.73 19.49 21.12
C ASP A 84 19.76 19.42 22.31
N VAL A 85 18.87 18.43 22.29
CA VAL A 85 17.87 18.21 23.35
C VAL A 85 17.92 16.74 23.74
N SER A 86 18.37 16.45 24.95
CA SER A 86 18.49 15.09 25.49
C SER A 86 17.18 14.54 26.07
N GLY A 87 16.15 15.38 26.19
CA GLY A 87 14.84 15.04 26.73
C GLY A 87 13.74 14.88 25.69
N LEU A 88 12.53 14.58 26.17
CA LEU A 88 11.33 14.54 25.33
C LEU A 88 11.03 15.95 24.79
N VAL A 89 10.92 16.06 23.46
CA VAL A 89 10.37 17.24 22.79
C VAL A 89 8.92 16.95 22.44
N THR A 90 8.02 17.82 22.88
CA THR A 90 6.61 17.81 22.47
C THR A 90 6.31 19.09 21.71
N LEU A 91 5.87 18.94 20.45
CA LEU A 91 5.39 20.03 19.64
C LEU A 91 3.86 20.04 19.72
N MET A 92 3.29 21.17 20.11
CA MET A 92 1.83 21.32 20.25
C MET A 92 1.14 21.64 18.91
N SER A 93 1.93 21.91 17.87
CA SER A 93 1.51 22.28 16.52
C SER A 93 2.46 21.66 15.49
N ASP A 94 2.30 22.01 14.21
CA ASP A 94 3.09 21.47 13.10
C ASP A 94 4.59 21.80 13.19
N LEU A 95 5.41 20.84 12.74
CA LEU A 95 6.84 21.05 12.47
C LEU A 95 7.03 21.38 10.98
N VAL A 96 7.53 22.57 10.69
CA VAL A 96 7.97 22.94 9.34
C VAL A 96 9.48 22.79 9.25
N VAL A 97 9.93 21.94 8.34
CA VAL A 97 11.35 21.78 8.00
C VAL A 97 11.61 22.45 6.66
N ALA A 98 12.47 23.47 6.67
CA ALA A 98 12.79 24.25 5.49
C ALA A 98 13.61 23.45 4.45
N SER A 99 13.79 24.05 3.27
CA SER A 99 14.63 23.52 2.19
C SER A 99 15.99 23.02 2.70
N GLY A 100 16.35 21.79 2.32
CA GLY A 100 17.61 21.15 2.71
C GLY A 100 17.59 20.43 4.06
N GLY A 101 16.53 20.59 4.85
CA GLY A 101 16.41 19.87 6.12
C GLY A 101 16.09 18.38 5.92
N LYS A 102 16.73 17.54 6.74
CA LYS A 102 16.52 16.09 6.80
C LYS A 102 15.96 15.72 8.16
N ILE A 103 14.93 14.86 8.19
CA ILE A 103 14.40 14.31 9.44
C ILE A 103 14.86 12.85 9.53
N THR A 104 15.47 12.48 10.66
CA THR A 104 15.81 11.08 10.97
C THR A 104 15.23 10.74 12.33
N ALA A 105 14.31 9.77 12.38
CA ALA A 105 13.64 9.34 13.60
C ALA A 105 13.62 7.81 13.66
N GLY A 106 14.60 7.22 14.37
CA GLY A 106 14.80 5.77 14.38
C GLY A 106 15.12 5.24 12.97
N SER A 107 14.25 4.39 12.43
CA SER A 107 14.37 3.84 11.06
C SER A 107 13.62 4.66 10.00
N ILE A 108 13.05 5.80 10.39
CA ILE A 108 12.39 6.74 9.49
C ILE A 108 13.39 7.79 9.04
N GLU A 109 13.42 8.04 7.73
CA GLU A 109 14.21 9.10 7.11
C GLU A 109 13.33 9.87 6.13
N LEU A 110 13.30 11.20 6.24
CA LEU A 110 12.65 12.08 5.27
C LEU A 110 13.70 13.04 4.72
N ASN A 111 13.89 13.00 3.41
CA ASN A 111 14.92 13.77 2.72
C ASN A 111 14.29 14.94 1.95
N PRO A 112 15.05 16.04 1.78
CA PRO A 112 14.57 17.23 1.09
C PRO A 112 14.32 17.02 -0.42
N ASP A 113 14.86 15.94 -0.99
CA ASP A 113 14.65 15.56 -2.39
C ASP A 113 13.32 14.80 -2.63
N GLY A 114 12.49 14.66 -1.60
CA GLY A 114 11.23 13.91 -1.64
C GLY A 114 11.38 12.41 -1.43
N SER A 115 12.62 11.88 -1.31
CA SER A 115 12.82 10.50 -0.90
C SER A 115 12.50 10.30 0.58
N ALA A 116 12.05 9.10 0.91
CA ALA A 116 11.73 8.72 2.27
C ALA A 116 12.02 7.25 2.53
N LYS A 117 12.33 6.92 3.78
CA LYS A 117 12.48 5.55 4.28
C LYS A 117 11.59 5.37 5.48
N PHE A 118 10.89 4.25 5.52
CA PHE A 118 10.07 3.81 6.66
C PHE A 118 10.41 2.35 6.95
N GLY A 119 11.44 2.12 7.78
CA GLY A 119 11.95 0.77 8.02
C GLY A 119 12.57 0.17 6.76
N THR A 120 11.95 -0.88 6.20
CA THR A 120 12.38 -1.53 4.95
C THR A 120 11.72 -0.94 3.70
N MET A 121 10.69 -0.12 3.87
CA MET A 121 10.06 0.59 2.76
C MET A 121 10.90 1.80 2.38
N THR A 122 11.14 2.00 1.09
CA THR A 122 11.82 3.17 0.55
C THR A 122 11.01 3.78 -0.59
N ILE A 123 10.99 5.11 -0.62
CA ILE A 123 10.40 5.94 -1.67
C ILE A 123 11.55 6.73 -2.30
N SER A 124 11.76 6.59 -3.60
CA SER A 124 12.76 7.38 -4.32
C SER A 124 12.26 8.81 -4.58
N PRO A 125 13.16 9.75 -4.92
CA PRO A 125 12.77 11.10 -5.34
C PRO A 125 11.80 11.11 -6.55
N THR A 126 11.87 10.07 -7.37
CA THR A 126 11.02 9.91 -8.55
C THR A 126 9.65 9.27 -8.24
N GLY A 127 9.40 8.87 -6.99
CA GLY A 127 8.15 8.23 -6.57
C GLY A 127 8.12 6.71 -6.70
N LYS A 128 9.25 6.06 -7.00
CA LYS A 128 9.34 4.59 -6.98
C LYS A 128 9.30 4.12 -5.53
N ILE A 129 8.41 3.19 -5.22
CA ILE A 129 8.24 2.61 -3.89
C ILE A 129 8.75 1.17 -3.91
N THR A 130 9.59 0.80 -2.96
CA THR A 130 10.03 -0.59 -2.77
C THR A 130 9.87 -1.03 -1.33
N SER A 131 9.35 -2.23 -1.12
CA SER A 131 9.20 -2.85 0.20
C SER A 131 9.33 -4.36 0.08
N GLY A 132 10.45 -4.92 0.55
CA GLY A 132 10.75 -6.34 0.36
C GLY A 132 10.86 -6.70 -1.14
N SER A 133 10.03 -7.64 -1.60
CA SER A 133 9.94 -8.02 -3.02
C SER A 133 8.90 -7.22 -3.81
N ALA A 134 8.20 -6.30 -3.14
CA ALA A 134 7.22 -5.43 -3.77
C ALA A 134 7.90 -4.17 -4.32
N GLU A 135 7.53 -3.81 -5.53
CA GLU A 135 7.98 -2.61 -6.23
C GLU A 135 6.79 -1.95 -6.93
N ILE A 136 6.64 -0.64 -6.78
CA ILE A 136 5.65 0.17 -7.51
C ILE A 136 6.43 1.29 -8.19
N ASN A 137 6.29 1.37 -9.51
CA ASN A 137 6.95 2.38 -10.31
C ASN A 137 6.01 3.57 -10.57
N PRO A 138 6.56 4.77 -10.81
CA PRO A 138 5.77 5.97 -11.10
C PRO A 138 4.91 5.86 -12.37
N ASP A 139 5.26 4.96 -13.29
CA ASP A 139 4.52 4.72 -14.53
C ASP A 139 3.30 3.79 -14.33
N GLY A 140 2.99 3.43 -13.08
CA GLY A 140 1.89 2.53 -12.72
C GLY A 140 2.24 1.04 -12.82
N SER A 141 3.41 0.68 -13.36
CA SER A 141 3.86 -0.71 -13.32
C SER A 141 4.20 -1.13 -11.89
N ALA A 142 3.96 -2.39 -11.57
CA ALA A 142 4.19 -2.92 -10.23
C ALA A 142 4.65 -4.38 -10.25
N LYS A 143 5.36 -4.80 -9.22
CA LYS A 143 5.78 -6.16 -8.98
C LYS A 143 5.45 -6.54 -7.54
N PHE A 144 4.87 -7.72 -7.35
CA PHE A 144 4.59 -8.31 -6.05
C PHE A 144 5.07 -9.77 -6.06
N GLY A 145 6.36 -9.98 -5.71
CA GLY A 145 6.99 -11.29 -5.82
C GLY A 145 7.12 -11.74 -7.28
N THR A 146 6.39 -12.79 -7.67
CA THR A 146 6.34 -13.30 -9.05
C THR A 146 5.24 -12.67 -9.90
N MET A 147 4.31 -11.93 -9.28
CA MET A 147 3.27 -11.21 -10.01
C MET A 147 3.84 -9.88 -10.51
N THR A 148 3.55 -9.54 -11.76
CA THR A 148 3.91 -8.25 -12.35
C THR A 148 2.71 -7.64 -13.06
N ILE A 149 2.62 -6.32 -12.99
CA ILE A 149 1.64 -5.48 -13.68
C ILE A 149 2.45 -4.52 -14.55
N SER A 150 2.26 -4.55 -15.87
CA SER A 150 2.87 -3.56 -16.76
C SER A 150 2.19 -2.20 -16.62
N SER A 151 2.82 -1.14 -17.10
CA SER A 151 2.23 0.21 -17.17
C SER A 151 0.99 0.28 -18.06
N SER A 152 0.81 -0.68 -18.98
CA SER A 152 -0.40 -0.82 -19.79
C SER A 152 -1.53 -1.62 -19.11
N GLY A 153 -1.29 -2.17 -17.92
CA GLY A 153 -2.26 -2.97 -17.16
C GLY A 153 -2.23 -4.48 -17.45
N LYS A 154 -1.25 -4.98 -18.21
CA LYS A 154 -1.07 -6.43 -18.39
C LYS A 154 -0.59 -7.05 -17.08
N LEU A 155 -1.34 -8.00 -16.56
CA LEU A 155 -0.98 -8.77 -15.37
C LEU A 155 -0.36 -10.10 -15.79
N THR A 156 0.77 -10.46 -15.19
CA THR A 156 1.40 -11.77 -15.38
C THR A 156 1.77 -12.39 -14.05
N SER A 157 1.54 -13.69 -13.90
CA SER A 157 1.91 -14.48 -12.72
C SER A 157 2.20 -15.92 -13.14
N GLY A 158 3.48 -16.30 -13.13
CA GLY A 158 3.90 -17.60 -13.65
C GLY A 158 3.58 -17.74 -15.13
N THR A 159 2.79 -18.74 -15.51
CA THR A 159 2.32 -18.97 -16.89
C THR A 159 0.98 -18.29 -17.20
N SER A 160 0.40 -17.60 -16.21
CA SER A 160 -0.87 -16.91 -16.36
C SER A 160 -0.65 -15.46 -16.78
N GLU A 161 -1.46 -14.99 -17.73
CA GLU A 161 -1.43 -13.63 -18.23
C GLU A 161 -2.87 -13.11 -18.40
N ILE A 162 -3.13 -11.87 -18.01
CA ILE A 162 -4.38 -11.16 -18.29
C ILE A 162 -3.99 -9.86 -19.01
N ASN A 163 -4.50 -9.70 -20.22
CA ASN A 163 -4.22 -8.53 -21.03
C ASN A 163 -5.28 -7.43 -20.80
N PRO A 164 -4.93 -6.16 -21.03
CA PRO A 164 -5.88 -5.05 -20.87
C PRO A 164 -7.09 -5.11 -21.79
N ASP A 165 -6.99 -5.82 -22.91
CA ASP A 165 -8.08 -6.03 -23.88
C ASP A 165 -9.10 -7.11 -23.44
N GLY A 166 -8.90 -7.70 -22.26
CA GLY A 166 -9.75 -8.75 -21.71
C GLY A 166 -9.36 -10.17 -22.13
N SER A 167 -8.40 -10.34 -23.05
CA SER A 167 -7.85 -11.66 -23.36
C SER A 167 -6.98 -12.18 -22.20
N ALA A 168 -6.94 -13.49 -22.02
CA ALA A 168 -6.21 -14.11 -20.93
C ALA A 168 -5.59 -15.45 -21.33
N LYS A 169 -4.57 -15.86 -20.60
CA LYS A 169 -3.93 -17.17 -20.70
C LYS A 169 -3.76 -17.73 -19.30
N PHE A 170 -4.07 -19.01 -19.12
CA PHE A 170 -3.88 -19.76 -17.89
C PHE A 170 -3.25 -21.12 -18.23
N GLY A 171 -1.91 -21.18 -18.22
CA GLY A 171 -1.20 -22.37 -18.71
C GLY A 171 -1.44 -22.58 -20.20
N ASP A 172 -2.03 -23.72 -20.56
CA ASP A 172 -2.36 -24.07 -21.95
C ASP A 172 -3.74 -23.59 -22.40
N THR A 173 -4.52 -23.00 -21.48
CA THR A 173 -5.84 -22.42 -21.82
C THR A 173 -5.68 -20.97 -22.23
N THR A 174 -6.25 -20.59 -23.37
CA THR A 174 -6.34 -19.20 -23.82
C THR A 174 -7.80 -18.76 -23.92
N ILE A 175 -8.03 -17.50 -23.58
CA ILE A 175 -9.31 -16.82 -23.72
C ILE A 175 -9.05 -15.60 -24.60
N SER A 176 -9.67 -15.55 -25.76
CA SER A 176 -9.59 -14.38 -26.63
C SER A 176 -10.49 -13.25 -26.14
N PHE A 177 -10.26 -12.03 -26.62
CA PHE A 177 -11.15 -10.89 -26.37
C PHE A 177 -12.59 -11.14 -26.86
N ALA A 178 -12.76 -12.01 -27.86
CA ALA A 178 -14.05 -12.39 -28.42
C ALA A 178 -14.78 -13.46 -27.59
N GLY A 179 -14.17 -13.94 -26.50
CA GLY A 179 -14.76 -14.97 -25.63
C GLY A 179 -14.50 -16.41 -26.10
N VAL A 180 -13.74 -16.62 -27.17
CA VAL A 180 -13.27 -17.95 -27.57
C VAL A 180 -12.35 -18.51 -26.49
N ILE A 181 -12.63 -19.72 -26.01
CA ILE A 181 -11.81 -20.45 -25.05
C ILE A 181 -11.18 -21.65 -25.76
N ASP A 182 -9.86 -21.63 -25.90
CA ASP A 182 -9.10 -22.78 -26.39
C ASP A 182 -8.38 -23.44 -25.21
N SER A 183 -8.65 -24.71 -24.96
CA SER A 183 -8.03 -25.49 -23.89
C SER A 183 -7.64 -26.87 -24.40
N GLY A 184 -6.37 -27.02 -24.78
CA GLY A 184 -5.83 -28.30 -25.25
C GLY A 184 -6.52 -28.80 -26.51
N ASN A 185 -7.34 -29.84 -26.38
CA ASN A 185 -8.11 -30.45 -27.49
C ASN A 185 -9.54 -29.93 -27.62
N THR A 186 -9.93 -28.94 -26.82
CA THR A 186 -11.28 -28.37 -26.78
C THR A 186 -11.25 -26.92 -27.22
N LEU A 187 -12.26 -26.53 -27.98
CA LEU A 187 -12.55 -25.16 -28.36
C LEU A 187 -14.00 -24.83 -27.97
N ILE A 188 -14.22 -23.72 -27.27
CA ILE A 188 -15.53 -23.11 -27.10
C ILE A 188 -15.49 -21.82 -27.89
N ASP A 189 -16.37 -21.70 -28.88
CA ASP A 189 -16.41 -20.54 -29.75
C ASP A 189 -17.86 -20.02 -29.80
N PRO A 190 -18.13 -18.78 -29.30
CA PRO A 190 -19.46 -18.18 -29.37
C PRO A 190 -19.98 -18.05 -30.81
N ASP A 191 -19.08 -17.91 -31.79
CA ASP A 191 -19.43 -17.73 -33.20
C ASP A 191 -19.56 -19.08 -33.94
N ASP A 192 -18.93 -20.16 -33.46
CA ASP A 192 -19.13 -21.50 -34.01
C ASP A 192 -20.49 -22.07 -33.57
N ALA A 193 -21.28 -22.57 -34.51
CA ALA A 193 -22.55 -23.27 -34.25
C ALA A 193 -23.43 -22.65 -33.13
N ASN A 194 -23.56 -21.32 -33.08
CA ASN A 194 -24.32 -20.58 -32.06
C ASN A 194 -23.85 -20.85 -30.61
N GLY A 195 -22.55 -20.78 -30.33
CA GLY A 195 -21.99 -21.05 -29.00
C GLY A 195 -21.55 -22.49 -28.79
N GLY A 196 -20.97 -23.08 -29.83
CA GLY A 196 -20.57 -24.46 -29.89
C GLY A 196 -19.33 -24.78 -29.07
N PHE A 197 -19.29 -26.04 -28.64
CA PHE A 197 -18.14 -26.71 -28.09
C PHE A 197 -17.64 -27.71 -29.13
N THR A 198 -16.38 -27.63 -29.51
CA THR A 198 -15.78 -28.45 -30.57
C THR A 198 -14.51 -29.12 -30.06
N PHE A 199 -14.32 -30.40 -30.39
CA PHE A 199 -13.06 -31.09 -30.18
C PHE A 199 -12.16 -30.89 -31.40
N LYS A 200 -10.87 -30.58 -31.19
CA LYS A 200 -9.90 -30.38 -32.28
C LYS A 200 -9.67 -31.61 -33.15
N SER A 201 -9.93 -32.81 -32.61
CA SER A 201 -9.94 -34.07 -33.38
C SER A 201 -11.17 -34.24 -34.28
N GLY A 202 -12.07 -33.26 -34.30
CA GLY A 202 -13.36 -33.32 -34.97
C GLY A 202 -14.49 -33.72 -34.03
N GLY A 203 -15.69 -33.30 -34.39
CA GLY A 203 -16.90 -33.46 -33.61
C GLY A 203 -17.10 -32.38 -32.55
N GLY A 204 -18.32 -32.23 -32.07
CA GLY A 204 -18.69 -31.15 -31.18
C GLY A 204 -20.18 -31.14 -30.85
N VAL A 205 -20.58 -30.19 -30.02
CA VAL A 205 -21.97 -29.92 -29.68
C VAL A 205 -22.21 -28.44 -29.92
N GLY A 206 -23.25 -28.12 -30.68
CA GLY A 206 -23.60 -26.73 -30.95
C GLY A 206 -25.10 -26.50 -30.96
N GLY A 207 -25.48 -25.24 -30.84
CA GLY A 207 -26.84 -24.79 -31.07
C GLY A 207 -27.19 -24.84 -32.56
N ASN A 208 -28.39 -25.31 -32.85
CA ASN A 208 -29.09 -25.01 -34.09
C ASN A 208 -30.41 -24.33 -33.70
N ALA A 209 -31.01 -23.49 -34.54
CA ALA A 209 -32.19 -22.71 -34.14
C ALA A 209 -33.30 -23.62 -33.55
N GLY A 210 -33.52 -23.55 -32.22
CA GLY A 210 -34.48 -24.39 -31.48
C GLY A 210 -34.04 -25.86 -31.25
N ALA A 211 -32.77 -26.18 -31.44
CA ALA A 211 -32.25 -27.55 -31.41
C ALA A 211 -30.81 -27.64 -30.86
N VAL A 212 -30.44 -28.83 -30.39
CA VAL A 212 -29.05 -29.19 -30.07
C VAL A 212 -28.55 -30.14 -31.15
N LEU A 213 -27.36 -29.86 -31.67
CA LEU A 213 -26.70 -30.65 -32.70
C LEU A 213 -25.39 -31.21 -32.14
N VAL A 214 -25.30 -32.53 -32.07
CA VAL A 214 -24.08 -33.28 -31.77
C VAL A 214 -23.46 -33.71 -33.09
N ARG A 215 -22.26 -33.27 -33.39
CA ARG A 215 -21.56 -33.55 -34.66
C ARG A 215 -20.41 -34.51 -34.40
N GLY A 216 -20.19 -35.45 -35.30
CA GLY A 216 -18.93 -36.16 -35.49
C GLY A 216 -18.31 -35.75 -36.83
N SER A 217 -17.20 -36.37 -37.22
CA SER A 217 -16.53 -36.09 -38.50
C SER A 217 -17.38 -36.47 -39.73
N SER A 218 -18.24 -37.50 -39.61
CA SER A 218 -19.10 -37.98 -40.71
C SER A 218 -20.54 -38.29 -40.29
N ASN A 219 -20.85 -38.08 -39.01
CA ASN A 219 -22.13 -38.44 -38.40
C ASN A 219 -22.69 -37.23 -37.65
N ALA A 220 -23.99 -37.21 -37.41
CA ALA A 220 -24.61 -36.17 -36.59
C ALA A 220 -25.77 -36.74 -35.77
N GLY A 221 -26.06 -36.12 -34.64
CA GLY A 221 -27.27 -36.31 -33.85
C GLY A 221 -27.97 -34.96 -33.70
N LEU A 222 -29.25 -34.90 -34.02
CA LEU A 222 -30.08 -33.70 -33.87
C LEU A 222 -31.15 -33.98 -32.81
N ILE A 223 -31.33 -33.04 -31.88
CA ILE A 223 -32.46 -33.01 -30.94
C ILE A 223 -33.16 -31.67 -31.14
N ALA A 224 -34.37 -31.69 -31.72
CA ALA A 224 -35.13 -30.51 -32.12
C ALA A 224 -36.61 -30.69 -31.77
N GLY A 225 -37.10 -30.02 -30.72
CA GLY A 225 -38.51 -30.09 -30.30
C GLY A 225 -38.98 -31.53 -30.04
N THR A 226 -39.92 -32.03 -30.83
CA THR A 226 -40.45 -33.41 -30.76
C THR A 226 -39.71 -34.41 -31.65
N THR A 227 -38.59 -34.00 -32.26
CA THR A 227 -37.80 -34.79 -33.20
C THR A 227 -36.39 -35.03 -32.68
N THR A 228 -35.94 -36.28 -32.72
CA THR A 228 -34.55 -36.67 -32.51
C THR A 228 -34.08 -37.51 -33.68
N ALA A 229 -32.96 -37.18 -34.29
CA ALA A 229 -32.43 -37.93 -35.43
C ALA A 229 -30.95 -38.27 -35.25
N LEU A 230 -30.55 -39.44 -35.75
CA LEU A 230 -29.17 -39.88 -35.87
C LEU A 230 -28.84 -40.08 -37.36
N PHE A 231 -27.78 -39.45 -37.82
CA PHE A 231 -27.32 -39.45 -39.21
C PHE A 231 -25.96 -40.13 -39.30
N ALA A 232 -25.81 -41.05 -40.26
CA ALA A 232 -24.55 -41.70 -40.63
C ALA A 232 -24.43 -41.72 -42.16
N GLY A 233 -23.76 -40.71 -42.72
CA GLY A 233 -23.73 -40.51 -44.18
C GLY A 233 -25.15 -40.31 -44.76
N SER A 234 -25.55 -41.15 -45.71
CA SER A 234 -26.88 -41.13 -46.33
C SER A 234 -27.96 -41.91 -45.57
N THR A 235 -27.58 -42.65 -44.52
CA THR A 235 -28.52 -43.42 -43.69
C THR A 235 -28.89 -42.62 -42.45
N GLN A 236 -30.16 -42.66 -42.05
CA GLN A 236 -30.62 -41.99 -40.83
C GLN A 236 -31.72 -42.74 -40.10
N VAL A 237 -31.75 -42.56 -38.79
CA VAL A 237 -32.84 -42.97 -37.90
C VAL A 237 -33.46 -41.72 -37.31
N THR A 238 -34.74 -41.50 -37.57
CA THR A 238 -35.48 -40.34 -37.05
C THR A 238 -36.60 -40.82 -36.14
N VAL A 239 -36.63 -40.30 -34.92
CA VAL A 239 -37.75 -40.41 -33.99
C VAL A 239 -38.50 -39.08 -34.02
N ALA A 240 -39.74 -39.08 -34.51
CA ALA A 240 -40.55 -37.86 -34.57
C ALA A 240 -42.01 -38.19 -34.27
N ASN A 241 -42.65 -37.39 -33.42
CA ASN A 241 -44.08 -37.49 -33.09
C ASN A 241 -44.52 -38.91 -32.70
N GLY A 242 -43.70 -39.62 -31.93
CA GLY A 242 -43.99 -40.99 -31.47
C GLY A 242 -43.72 -42.10 -32.49
N SER A 243 -43.20 -41.78 -33.69
CA SER A 243 -42.83 -42.76 -34.72
C SER A 243 -41.32 -42.87 -34.88
N VAL A 244 -40.83 -44.03 -35.33
CA VAL A 244 -39.42 -44.26 -35.71
C VAL A 244 -39.36 -44.53 -37.21
N ARG A 245 -38.53 -43.77 -37.93
CA ARG A 245 -38.30 -43.91 -39.38
C ARG A 245 -36.83 -44.22 -39.65
N PHE A 246 -36.60 -45.18 -40.55
CA PHE A 246 -35.28 -45.52 -41.08
C PHE A 246 -35.22 -45.11 -42.56
N ASP A 247 -34.30 -44.22 -42.92
CA ASP A 247 -34.09 -43.79 -44.31
C ASP A 247 -32.70 -44.19 -44.81
N GLY A 248 -32.54 -44.33 -46.12
CA GLY A 248 -31.25 -44.66 -46.75
C GLY A 248 -30.81 -46.11 -46.60
N LEU A 249 -31.73 -47.01 -46.23
CA LEU A 249 -31.45 -48.44 -46.15
C LEU A 249 -31.15 -49.01 -47.57
N PRO A 250 -30.16 -49.91 -47.70
CA PRO A 250 -29.87 -50.55 -48.98
C PRO A 250 -31.04 -51.42 -49.43
N SER A 251 -31.45 -51.28 -50.70
CA SER A 251 -32.42 -52.19 -51.31
C SER A 251 -31.74 -53.49 -51.72
N VAL A 252 -32.14 -54.60 -51.14
CA VAL A 252 -31.67 -55.93 -51.55
C VAL A 252 -32.64 -56.46 -52.61
N THR A 253 -32.24 -56.48 -53.88
CA THR A 253 -33.05 -57.07 -54.96
C THR A 253 -32.93 -58.60 -54.92
N GLY A 254 -34.07 -59.31 -54.94
CA GLY A 254 -34.12 -60.78 -55.04
C GLY A 254 -34.34 -61.53 -53.72
N VAL A 255 -34.70 -60.85 -52.63
CA VAL A 255 -35.09 -61.47 -51.35
C VAL A 255 -36.51 -61.03 -50.99
N GLU A 256 -37.39 -61.99 -50.67
CA GLU A 256 -38.74 -61.68 -50.20
C GLU A 256 -38.68 -60.97 -48.84
N SER A 257 -39.54 -59.97 -48.63
CA SER A 257 -39.62 -59.28 -47.35
C SER A 257 -40.01 -60.27 -46.25
N ASN A 258 -39.19 -60.40 -45.22
CA ASN A 258 -39.41 -61.32 -44.09
C ASN A 258 -39.96 -60.61 -42.86
N VAL A 259 -40.08 -59.28 -42.89
CA VAL A 259 -40.55 -58.46 -41.77
C VAL A 259 -41.42 -57.32 -42.30
N TYR A 260 -42.54 -57.04 -41.64
CA TYR A 260 -43.37 -55.86 -41.88
C TYR A 260 -43.61 -55.08 -40.59
N ILE A 261 -43.85 -53.78 -40.71
CA ILE A 261 -44.30 -52.96 -39.59
C ILE A 261 -45.83 -52.95 -39.63
N ASP A 262 -46.47 -53.42 -38.57
CA ASP A 262 -47.92 -53.38 -38.45
C ASP A 262 -48.39 -51.91 -38.39
N PRO A 263 -49.20 -51.43 -39.35
CA PRO A 263 -49.62 -50.03 -39.40
C PRO A 263 -50.56 -49.62 -38.25
N THR A 264 -51.11 -50.59 -37.51
CA THR A 264 -52.04 -50.39 -36.41
C THR A 264 -51.32 -50.41 -35.05
N THR A 265 -50.41 -51.35 -34.84
CA THR A 265 -49.71 -51.52 -33.55
C THR A 265 -48.31 -50.91 -33.54
N GLY A 266 -47.78 -50.52 -34.69
CA GLY A 266 -46.39 -50.09 -34.86
C GLY A 266 -45.36 -51.19 -34.56
N SER A 267 -45.82 -52.43 -34.34
CA SER A 267 -44.95 -53.54 -33.97
C SER A 267 -44.28 -54.12 -35.21
N LEU A 268 -42.99 -54.40 -35.09
CA LEU A 268 -42.26 -55.19 -36.07
C LEU A 268 -42.78 -56.63 -36.03
N LYS A 269 -43.33 -57.13 -37.14
CA LYS A 269 -43.88 -58.49 -37.26
C LYS A 269 -43.14 -59.27 -38.34
N LEU A 270 -42.88 -60.54 -38.06
CA LEU A 270 -42.35 -61.47 -39.05
C LEU A 270 -43.42 -61.73 -40.11
N ILE A 271 -43.07 -61.64 -41.39
CA ILE A 271 -43.88 -62.15 -42.49
C ILE A 271 -43.58 -63.66 -42.54
N THR A 272 -44.51 -64.45 -41.98
CA THR A 272 -44.51 -65.91 -42.10
C THR A 272 -45.18 -66.35 -43.40
#